data_AF-A0A1G5G7Z1-F1
#
_entry.id   AF-A0A1G5G7Z1-F1
#
_cell.length_a   1.000
_cell.length_b   1.000
_cell.length_c   1.000
_cell.angle_alpha   90.00
_cell.angle_beta   90.00
_cell.angle_gamma   90.00
#
_symmetry.space_group_name_H-M   'P 1'
#
loop_
_entity.id
_entity.type
_entity.pdbx_description
1 polymer ?
#
loop_
_entity_poly.entity_id
_entity_poly.type
_entity_poly.pdbx_seq_one_letter_code
_entity_poly.pdbx_strand_id
1 'polypeptide(L)'
;MIGDDEVYDDYFKFGTEIGAVDYKDTETKTGEKCRVVDCIVPTYGVEYKAVMTDSGKIYLSLNVGGEGDKLYTNDSEYTEKNVPETVEE
;
A
#
# COMPACT_ATOMS: atom_id res chain seq x y z
N MET A 1 -0.41 13.31 -26.38
CA MET A 1 -0.47 14.07 -25.12
C MET A 1 -1.47 13.36 -24.24
N ILE A 2 -0.98 12.51 -23.34
CA ILE A 2 -1.79 11.94 -22.26
C ILE A 2 -1.93 13.09 -21.27
N GLY A 3 -3.18 13.48 -21.00
CA GLY A 3 -3.53 14.72 -20.32
C GLY A 3 -2.93 14.82 -18.94
N ASP A 4 -2.28 15.95 -18.70
CA ASP A 4 -2.30 16.64 -17.42
C ASP A 4 -3.77 16.74 -16.93
N ASP A 5 -4.02 16.49 -15.64
CA ASP A 5 -5.19 16.92 -14.84
C ASP A 5 -5.89 15.89 -13.94
N GLU A 6 -5.26 14.76 -13.59
CA GLU A 6 -5.58 14.09 -12.31
C GLU A 6 -4.27 13.72 -11.59
N VAL A 7 -3.49 14.76 -11.30
CA VAL A 7 -2.47 14.71 -10.27
C VAL A 7 -3.23 14.44 -8.97
N TYR A 8 -3.06 13.24 -8.40
CA TYR A 8 -3.60 12.90 -7.08
C TYR A 8 -3.47 14.11 -6.12
N ASP A 9 -4.59 14.74 -5.76
CA ASP A 9 -4.62 16.01 -5.00
C ASP A 9 -3.93 15.86 -3.62
N ASP A 10 -3.84 14.64 -3.11
CA ASP A 10 -3.12 14.30 -1.91
C ASP A 10 -1.94 13.36 -2.25
N TYR A 11 -0.72 13.92 -2.24
CA TYR A 11 0.47 13.09 -2.10
C TYR A 11 0.34 12.29 -0.80
N PHE A 12 0.31 10.96 -0.90
CA PHE A 12 0.34 10.09 0.26
C PHE A 12 1.68 10.32 0.99
N LYS A 13 1.67 11.15 2.04
CA LYS A 13 2.85 11.40 2.86
C LYS A 13 3.11 10.19 3.74
N PHE A 14 4.11 9.40 3.35
CA PHE A 14 4.71 8.38 4.20
C PHE A 14 5.43 9.08 5.36
N GLY A 15 4.72 9.34 6.45
CA GLY A 15 5.25 9.94 7.66
C GLY A 15 4.28 10.94 8.26
N THR A 16 3.72 10.58 9.42
CA THR A 16 2.98 11.53 10.26
C THR A 16 3.80 11.78 11.52
N GLU A 17 3.68 12.97 12.12
CA GLU A 17 4.32 13.26 13.42
C GLU A 17 3.75 12.40 14.57
N ILE A 18 2.68 11.66 14.30
CA ILE A 18 1.82 10.98 15.28
C ILE A 18 1.59 9.51 14.93
N GLY A 19 2.39 8.93 14.03
CA GLY A 19 2.25 7.57 13.52
C GLY A 19 3.59 6.90 13.33
N ALA A 20 3.57 5.58 13.20
CA ALA A 20 4.74 4.77 12.91
C ALA A 20 4.68 4.29 11.45
N VAL A 21 5.82 4.31 10.78
CA VAL A 21 6.01 3.73 9.45
C VAL A 21 7.19 2.78 9.56
N ASP A 22 7.02 1.55 9.11
CA ASP A 22 8.09 0.57 8.92
C ASP A 22 8.10 0.12 7.46
N TYR A 23 9.26 -0.34 7.00
CA TYR A 23 9.39 -0.90 5.66
C TYR A 23 10.42 -2.03 5.62
N LYS A 24 10.17 -2.99 4.73
CA LYS A 24 11.12 -4.07 4.42
C LYS A 24 11.16 -4.35 2.92
N ASP A 25 12.35 -4.63 2.43
CA ASP A 25 12.54 -5.14 1.07
C ASP A 25 12.53 -6.67 1.12
N THR A 26 11.72 -7.30 0.28
CA THR A 26 11.49 -8.76 0.28
C THR A 26 11.06 -9.22 -1.12
N GLU A 27 10.47 -10.41 -1.21
CA GLU A 27 9.88 -10.96 -2.43
C GLU A 27 8.43 -11.42 -2.16
N THR A 28 7.56 -11.26 -3.16
CA THR A 28 6.23 -11.89 -3.16
C THR A 28 6.38 -13.41 -3.20
N LYS A 29 5.37 -14.16 -2.79
CA LYS A 29 5.38 -15.63 -2.95
C LYS A 29 5.48 -16.11 -4.41
N THR A 30 5.23 -15.23 -5.37
CA THR A 30 5.43 -15.48 -6.81
C THR A 30 6.86 -15.22 -7.28
N GLY A 31 7.76 -14.76 -6.40
CA GLY A 31 9.18 -14.52 -6.67
C GLY A 31 9.50 -13.14 -7.22
N GLU A 32 8.57 -12.18 -7.13
CA GLU A 32 8.81 -10.81 -7.55
C GLU A 32 9.34 -9.98 -6.39
N LYS A 33 10.44 -9.25 -6.61
CA LYS A 33 10.98 -8.32 -5.62
C LYS A 33 9.99 -7.21 -5.32
N CYS A 34 9.86 -6.89 -4.05
CA CYS A 34 8.95 -5.86 -3.60
C CYS A 34 9.43 -5.18 -2.31
N ARG A 35 8.88 -4.00 -2.05
CA ARG A 35 8.94 -3.31 -0.76
C ARG A 35 7.58 -3.40 -0.10
N VAL A 36 7.56 -3.90 1.13
CA VAL A 36 6.40 -3.82 2.02
C VAL A 36 6.55 -2.60 2.90
N VAL A 37 5.48 -1.82 3.03
CA VAL A 37 5.39 -0.68 3.94
C VAL A 37 4.20 -0.89 4.85
N ASP A 38 4.42 -0.86 6.15
CA ASP A 38 3.38 -0.91 7.16
C ASP A 38 3.32 0.44 7.87
N CYS A 39 2.12 0.98 8.02
CA CYS A 39 1.91 2.24 8.72
C CYS A 39 0.70 2.17 9.63
N ILE A 40 0.87 2.75 10.82
CA ILE A 40 -0.17 2.89 11.81
C ILE A 40 -0.18 4.37 12.21
N VAL A 41 -1.36 4.99 12.14
CA VAL A 41 -1.61 6.36 12.60
C VAL A 41 -2.69 6.30 13.69
N PRO A 42 -2.30 6.05 14.95
CA PRO A 42 -3.25 5.79 16.04
C PRO A 42 -4.24 6.93 16.26
N THR A 43 -3.79 8.18 16.10
CA THR A 43 -4.63 9.38 16.34
C THR A 43 -5.82 9.47 15.40
N TYR A 44 -5.71 8.92 14.19
CA TYR A 44 -6.79 8.90 13.21
C TYR A 44 -7.47 7.53 13.11
N GLY A 45 -7.00 6.52 13.86
CA GLY A 45 -7.47 5.15 13.71
C GLY A 45 -7.30 4.62 12.28
N VAL A 46 -6.20 5.01 11.63
CA VAL A 46 -5.88 4.63 10.26
C VAL A 46 -4.66 3.71 10.26
N GLU A 47 -4.77 2.59 9.58
CA GLU A 47 -3.67 1.66 9.34
C GLU A 47 -3.60 1.37 7.85
N TYR A 48 -2.41 1.26 7.28
CA TYR A 48 -2.26 0.78 5.92
C TYR A 48 -1.07 -0.15 5.76
N LYS A 49 -1.22 -1.08 4.83
CA LYS A 49 -0.15 -1.95 4.34
C LYS A 49 -0.05 -1.77 2.84
N ALA A 50 1.15 -1.44 2.35
CA ALA A 50 1.44 -1.31 0.94
C ALA A 50 2.47 -2.37 0.50
N VAL A 51 2.28 -2.95 -0.67
CA VAL A 51 3.26 -3.78 -1.37
C VAL A 51 3.55 -3.11 -2.71
N MET A 52 4.78 -2.68 -2.92
CA MET A 52 5.25 -2.04 -4.16
C MET A 52 6.24 -2.98 -4.83
N THR A 53 5.92 -3.47 -6.02
CA THR A 53 6.78 -4.41 -6.74
C THR A 53 7.74 -3.71 -7.69
N ASP A 54 8.83 -4.37 -8.05
CA ASP A 54 9.81 -3.84 -9.01
C ASP A 54 9.22 -3.62 -10.42
N SER A 55 8.12 -4.30 -10.78
CA SER A 55 7.39 -4.02 -12.02
C SER A 55 6.53 -2.74 -11.97
N GLY A 56 6.49 -2.05 -10.84
CA GLY A 56 5.73 -0.81 -10.65
C GLY A 56 4.27 -1.03 -10.25
N LYS A 57 3.89 -2.26 -9.86
CA LYS A 57 2.57 -2.53 -9.30
C LYS A 57 2.53 -2.14 -7.82
N ILE A 58 1.42 -1.56 -7.40
CA ILE A 58 1.18 -1.08 -6.05
C ILE A 58 -0.11 -1.74 -5.55
N TYR A 59 -0.06 -2.31 -4.36
CA TYR A 59 -1.19 -2.88 -3.66
C TYR A 59 -1.27 -2.23 -2.29
N LEU A 60 -2.35 -1.51 -1.99
CA LEU A 60 -2.54 -0.76 -0.75
C LEU A 60 -3.79 -1.25 -0.04
N SER A 61 -3.63 -1.94 1.07
CA SER A 61 -4.71 -2.20 2.02
C SER A 61 -4.80 -1.02 2.98
N LEU A 62 -5.95 -0.36 3.03
CA LEU A 62 -6.25 0.75 3.93
C LEU A 62 -7.36 0.33 4.89
N ASN A 63 -7.07 0.37 6.19
CA ASN A 63 -8.04 0.27 7.25
C ASN A 63 -8.29 1.67 7.83
N VAL A 64 -9.54 2.11 7.79
CA VAL A 64 -10.00 3.28 8.52
C VAL A 64 -11.01 2.78 9.55
N GLY A 65 -10.77 3.09 10.82
CA GLY A 65 -11.57 2.60 11.95
C GLY A 65 -13.08 2.70 11.70
N GLY A 66 -13.75 1.55 11.64
CA GLY A 66 -15.20 1.45 11.43
C GLY A 66 -15.65 1.25 9.97
N GLU A 67 -14.76 1.40 8.98
CA GLU A 67 -15.08 1.17 7.56
C GLU A 67 -14.61 -0.18 7.01
N GLY A 68 -13.74 -0.89 7.75
CA GLY A 68 -13.13 -2.14 7.33
C GLY A 68 -11.99 -1.94 6.32
N ASP A 69 -11.36 -3.04 5.91
CA ASP A 69 -10.23 -3.03 4.99
C ASP A 69 -10.69 -2.78 3.55
N LYS A 70 -10.04 -1.84 2.87
CA LYS A 70 -10.21 -1.57 1.43
C LYS A 70 -8.88 -1.75 0.71
N LEU A 71 -8.89 -2.51 -0.37
CA LEU A 71 -7.73 -2.69 -1.24
C LEU A 71 -7.80 -1.72 -2.44
N TYR A 72 -6.69 -1.03 -2.69
CA TYR A 72 -6.46 -0.20 -3.85
C TYR A 72 -5.26 -0.74 -4.63
N THR A 73 -5.36 -0.85 -5.95
CA THR A 73 -4.26 -1.31 -6.78
C THR A 73 -4.31 -0.71 -8.18
N ASN A 74 -3.14 -0.50 -8.79
CA ASN A 74 -2.99 -0.16 -10.20
C ASN A 74 -2.87 -1.41 -11.10
N ASP A 75 -2.91 -2.61 -10.53
CA ASP A 75 -2.92 -3.87 -11.26
C ASP A 75 -4.35 -4.26 -11.66
N SER A 76 -4.74 -3.95 -12.90
CA SER A 76 -6.10 -4.20 -13.40
C SER A 76 -6.49 -5.68 -13.44
N GLU A 77 -5.51 -6.59 -13.42
CA GLU A 77 -5.74 -8.03 -13.46
C GLU A 77 -5.88 -8.64 -12.05
N TYR A 78 -5.64 -7.85 -11.00
CA TYR A 78 -5.66 -8.34 -9.63
C TYR A 78 -7.08 -8.45 -9.08
N THR A 79 -7.45 -9.65 -8.63
CA THR A 79 -8.83 -9.95 -8.17
C THR A 79 -8.92 -10.31 -6.69
N GLU A 80 -7.78 -10.42 -6.00
CA GLU A 80 -7.76 -10.76 -4.57
C GLU A 80 -8.21 -9.58 -3.71
N LYS A 81 -8.62 -9.87 -2.47
CA LYS A 81 -9.11 -8.85 -1.52
C LYS A 81 -8.02 -8.22 -0.66
N ASN A 82 -6.86 -8.85 -0.60
CA ASN A 82 -5.74 -8.46 0.26
C ASN A 82 -4.52 -8.13 -0.60
N VAL A 83 -3.52 -7.48 -0.02
CA VAL A 83 -2.21 -7.31 -0.70
C VAL A 83 -1.53 -8.66 -0.94
N PRO A 84 -0.63 -8.78 -1.93
CA PRO A 84 0.12 -10.00 -2.17
C PRO A 84 0.88 -10.49 -0.93
N GLU A 85 0.85 -11.80 -0.70
CA GLU A 85 1.65 -12.43 0.34
C GLU A 85 3.15 -12.37 0.01
N THR A 86 3.98 -12.24 1.04
CA THR A 86 5.44 -12.16 0.91
C THR A 86 6.13 -13.30 1.64
N VAL A 87 7.41 -13.55 1.33
CA VAL A 87 8.18 -14.67 1.88
C VAL A 87 8.60 -14.52 3.35
N GLU A 88 8.40 -13.33 3.96
CA GLU A 88 8.79 -13.03 5.34
C GLU A 88 7.62 -12.57 6.23
N GLU A 89 6.45 -13.20 6.13
CA GLU A 89 5.38 -13.04 7.15
C GLU A 89 5.52 -14.02 8.32
#